data_AF-A0A9W4UZ15-F1
#
_entry.id   AF-A0A9W4UZ15-F1
#
_cell.length_a   1.000
_cell.length_b   1.000
_cell.length_c   1.000
_cell.angle_alpha   90.00
_cell.angle_beta   90.00
_cell.angle_gamma   90.00
#
_symmetry.space_group_name_H-M   'P 1'
#
loop_
_entity.id
_entity.type
_entity.pdbx_description
1 polymer ?
#
loop_
_entity_poly.entity_id
_entity_poly.type
_entity_poly.pdbx_seq_one_letter_code
_entity_poly.pdbx_strand_id
1 'polypeptide(L)'
;MPPYPETDEARRCMYMLLRATAFRRGSEGIPAAERIHEALFVFWRRRRLEGGDFEIKTDGCHSPSLALALEAAVSSGEVTHDQEGGLDRYSLTDSGLAAARGAWDAADLAEQADASLVKYQVAGIGHKELVSFLYGEFPETWTDPGMKKKAGEWGFEAAYSMHDRGKVPIGCGARMSGMDYEGFMRAYAAAGYVTFKTTAEDLDGFVDDPGERNTNTNVRTGRTRWPVASCPPDAPNPKRVK
;
A
#
# COMPACT_ATOMS: atom_id res chain seq x y z
N MET A 1 22.72 23.83 -17.56
CA MET A 1 21.26 23.71 -17.43
C MET A 1 20.96 23.38 -15.98
N PRO A 2 20.18 24.18 -15.25
CA PRO A 2 19.71 23.74 -13.94
C PRO A 2 18.77 22.53 -14.12
N PRO A 3 18.77 21.54 -13.21
CA PRO A 3 17.82 20.44 -13.27
C PRO A 3 16.39 20.99 -13.12
N TYR A 4 15.46 20.43 -13.88
CA TYR A 4 14.05 20.73 -13.74
C TYR A 4 13.59 20.27 -12.34
N PRO A 5 12.90 21.10 -11.55
CA PRO A 5 12.51 20.78 -10.17
C PRO A 5 11.63 19.51 -10.07
N GLU A 6 10.92 19.15 -11.13
CA GLU A 6 10.12 17.92 -11.24
C GLU A 6 10.99 16.65 -11.28
N THR A 7 12.18 16.70 -11.88
CA THR A 7 13.10 15.56 -11.96
C THR A 7 13.75 15.26 -10.60
N ASP A 8 13.92 16.28 -9.75
CA ASP A 8 14.46 16.13 -8.40
C ASP A 8 13.45 15.46 -7.46
N GLU A 9 12.16 15.80 -7.56
CA GLU A 9 11.12 15.17 -6.75
C GLU A 9 10.83 13.72 -7.18
N ALA A 10 10.75 13.46 -8.50
CA ALA A 10 10.62 12.10 -9.03
C ALA A 10 11.77 11.20 -8.57
N ARG A 11 13.01 11.71 -8.59
CA ARG A 11 14.18 11.01 -8.08
C ARG A 11 14.13 10.79 -6.57
N ARG A 12 13.75 11.81 -5.78
CA ARG A 12 13.57 11.68 -4.32
C ARG A 12 12.56 10.57 -4.02
N CYS A 13 11.40 10.58 -4.65
CA CYS A 13 10.35 9.60 -4.41
C CYS A 13 10.72 8.20 -4.92
N MET A 14 11.42 8.10 -6.05
CA MET A 14 12.02 6.85 -6.51
C MET A 14 12.93 6.26 -5.41
N TYR A 15 13.87 7.03 -4.88
CA TYR A 15 14.73 6.55 -3.79
C TYR A 15 13.95 6.18 -2.53
N MET A 16 12.92 6.95 -2.16
CA MET A 16 12.04 6.62 -1.03
C MET A 16 11.38 5.25 -1.23
N LEU A 17 10.80 4.99 -2.41
CA LEU A 17 10.10 3.75 -2.72
C LEU A 17 11.05 2.55 -2.86
N LEU A 18 12.21 2.75 -3.51
CA LEU A 18 13.21 1.70 -3.66
C LEU A 18 13.82 1.33 -2.30
N ARG A 19 14.14 2.32 -1.46
CA ARG A 19 14.72 2.11 -0.13
C ARG A 19 13.74 1.60 0.91
N ALA A 20 12.45 1.91 0.78
CA ALA A 20 11.43 1.48 1.72
C ALA A 20 11.49 -0.04 1.92
N THR A 21 11.68 -0.49 3.17
CA THR A 21 11.80 -1.91 3.48
C THR A 21 10.44 -2.60 3.35
N ALA A 22 10.39 -3.73 2.66
CA ALA A 22 9.31 -4.71 2.84
C ALA A 22 9.49 -5.49 4.16
N PHE A 23 9.46 -4.80 5.30
CA PHE A 23 9.43 -5.40 6.65
C PHE A 23 10.49 -6.48 7.01
N ARG A 24 11.63 -6.63 6.29
CA ARG A 24 12.81 -7.41 6.76
C ARG A 24 14.15 -6.85 6.24
N ARG A 25 15.22 -7.08 6.99
CA ARG A 25 16.61 -6.81 6.54
C ARG A 25 16.92 -7.75 5.36
N GLY A 26 17.37 -7.21 4.21
CA GLY A 26 17.51 -7.98 2.96
C GLY A 26 16.24 -8.08 2.11
N SER A 27 15.13 -7.46 2.52
CA SER A 27 13.92 -7.28 1.70
C SER A 27 13.92 -5.93 0.95
N GLU A 28 15.09 -5.33 0.78
CA GLU A 28 15.30 -4.14 -0.05
C GLU A 28 14.97 -4.45 -1.52
N GLY A 29 15.14 -5.71 -1.91
CA GLY A 29 14.59 -6.26 -3.14
C GLY A 29 13.07 -6.12 -3.14
N ILE A 30 12.57 -5.38 -4.12
CA ILE A 30 11.14 -5.42 -4.48
C ILE A 30 10.86 -6.85 -4.98
N PRO A 31 9.92 -7.60 -4.41
CA PRO A 31 9.42 -8.80 -5.07
C PRO A 31 8.64 -8.32 -6.32
N ALA A 32 9.30 -8.41 -7.49
CA ALA A 32 8.88 -7.97 -8.83
C ALA A 32 8.54 -6.46 -8.96
N ALA A 33 9.15 -5.73 -9.92
CA ALA A 33 8.89 -4.29 -10.10
C ALA A 33 7.73 -3.97 -11.04
N GLU A 34 6.69 -4.81 -11.08
CA GLU A 34 5.52 -4.58 -11.92
C GLU A 34 4.83 -3.23 -11.69
N ARG A 35 5.10 -2.53 -10.57
CA ARG A 35 4.25 -1.45 -10.10
C ARG A 35 4.97 -0.24 -9.51
N ILE A 36 6.22 0.06 -9.88
CA ILE A 36 6.90 1.24 -9.28
C ILE A 36 6.23 2.56 -9.67
N HIS A 37 5.67 2.65 -10.89
CA HIS A 37 4.89 3.83 -11.30
C HIS A 37 3.58 3.93 -10.52
N GLU A 38 2.88 2.83 -10.30
CA GLU A 38 1.67 2.80 -9.45
C GLU A 38 1.99 3.07 -7.99
N ALA A 39 3.12 2.56 -7.49
CA ALA A 39 3.60 2.89 -6.15
C ALA A 39 3.85 4.39 -6.03
N LEU A 40 4.50 5.00 -7.03
CA LEU A 40 4.69 6.45 -7.05
C LEU A 40 3.36 7.19 -7.08
N PHE A 41 2.42 6.75 -7.91
CA PHE A 41 1.11 7.36 -8.01
C PHE A 41 0.36 7.36 -6.68
N VAL A 42 0.27 6.20 -6.03
CA VAL A 42 -0.41 6.03 -4.74
C VAL A 42 0.29 6.87 -3.66
N PHE A 43 1.63 6.85 -3.63
CA PHE A 43 2.42 7.61 -2.68
C PHE A 43 2.21 9.13 -2.82
N TRP A 44 2.35 9.68 -4.02
CA TRP A 44 2.13 11.10 -4.30
C TRP A 44 0.71 11.54 -4.00
N ARG A 45 -0.31 10.75 -4.40
CA ARG A 45 -1.71 11.08 -4.17
C ARG A 45 -2.08 11.10 -2.69
N ARG A 46 -1.56 10.15 -1.89
CA ARG A 46 -1.78 10.16 -0.43
C ARG A 46 -1.16 11.38 0.25
N ARG A 47 -0.01 11.84 -0.25
CA ARG A 47 0.68 13.05 0.24
C ARG A 47 0.09 14.36 -0.31
N ARG A 48 -0.90 14.28 -1.20
CA ARG A 48 -1.55 15.44 -1.86
C ARG A 48 -0.56 16.37 -2.56
N LEU A 49 0.52 15.79 -3.11
CA LEU A 49 1.47 16.54 -3.93
C LEU A 49 0.75 17.03 -5.20
N GLU A 50 1.15 18.20 -5.70
CA GLU A 50 0.59 18.74 -6.94
C GLU A 50 0.80 17.75 -8.09
N GLY A 51 -0.29 17.40 -8.78
CA GLY A 51 -0.27 16.37 -9.82
C GLY A 51 0.06 16.93 -11.20
N GLY A 52 0.65 16.11 -12.07
CA GLY A 52 0.91 16.49 -13.47
C GLY A 52 1.76 15.50 -14.28
N ASP A 53 2.46 14.58 -13.63
CA ASP A 53 3.47 13.73 -14.27
C ASP A 53 3.00 12.27 -14.49
N PHE A 54 1.70 12.02 -14.59
CA PHE A 54 1.17 10.67 -14.83
C PHE A 54 0.30 10.58 -16.07
N GLU A 55 0.59 9.59 -16.91
CA GLU A 55 -0.27 9.07 -17.96
C GLU A 55 -1.10 7.91 -17.39
N ILE A 56 -2.43 8.03 -17.42
CA ILE A 56 -3.32 6.93 -17.06
C ILE A 56 -3.64 6.11 -18.31
N LYS A 57 -3.29 4.83 -18.28
CA LYS A 57 -3.51 3.85 -19.36
C LYS A 57 -4.47 2.78 -18.88
N THR A 58 -4.96 1.95 -19.79
CA THR A 58 -5.89 0.85 -19.47
C THR A 58 -5.30 -0.19 -18.51
N ASP A 59 -3.98 -0.33 -18.47
CA ASP A 59 -3.23 -1.34 -17.72
C ASP A 59 -2.56 -0.83 -16.43
N GLY A 60 -2.56 0.50 -16.22
CA GLY A 60 -1.95 1.13 -15.05
C GLY A 60 -1.71 2.63 -15.24
N CYS A 61 -0.77 3.17 -14.47
CA CYS A 61 -0.29 4.54 -14.64
C CYS A 61 1.20 4.53 -14.97
N HIS A 62 1.64 5.48 -15.79
CA HIS A 62 3.04 5.67 -16.15
C HIS A 62 3.47 7.09 -15.81
N SER A 63 4.68 7.25 -15.27
CA SER A 63 5.28 8.56 -15.01
C SER A 63 6.55 8.72 -15.85
N PRO A 64 6.56 9.65 -16.82
CA PRO A 64 7.76 9.93 -17.61
C PRO A 64 8.94 10.41 -16.76
N SER A 65 8.70 11.25 -15.74
CA SER A 65 9.80 11.71 -14.89
C SER A 65 10.39 10.59 -14.04
N LEU A 66 9.56 9.64 -13.57
CA LEU A 66 10.07 8.44 -12.90
C LEU A 66 10.88 7.57 -13.85
N ALA A 67 10.43 7.40 -15.10
CA ALA A 67 11.16 6.61 -16.10
C ALA A 67 12.55 7.21 -16.36
N LEU A 68 12.64 8.53 -16.54
CA LEU A 68 13.91 9.24 -16.69
C LEU A 68 14.79 9.13 -15.43
N ALA A 69 14.19 9.21 -14.24
CA ALA A 69 14.94 9.05 -12.98
C ALA A 69 15.52 7.63 -12.84
N LEU A 70 14.75 6.60 -13.20
CA LEU A 70 15.20 5.20 -13.21
C LEU A 70 16.30 4.98 -14.24
N GLU A 71 16.14 5.47 -15.47
CA GLU A 71 17.16 5.36 -16.52
C GLU A 71 18.48 6.00 -16.09
N ALA A 72 18.42 7.20 -15.50
CA ALA A 72 19.59 7.91 -14.99
C ALA A 72 20.26 7.14 -13.84
N ALA A 73 19.48 6.59 -12.90
CA ALA A 73 19.99 5.84 -11.75
C ALA A 73 20.56 4.47 -12.14
N VAL A 74 20.01 3.83 -13.19
CA VAL A 74 20.59 2.61 -13.78
C VAL A 74 21.90 2.96 -14.48
N SER A 75 21.93 4.03 -15.26
CA SER A 75 23.13 4.47 -15.98
C SER A 75 24.28 4.88 -15.04
N SER A 76 23.97 5.41 -13.85
CA SER A 76 24.96 5.76 -12.81
C SER A 76 25.40 4.57 -11.96
N GLY A 77 24.76 3.40 -12.08
CA GLY A 77 25.03 2.22 -11.27
C GLY A 77 24.47 2.30 -9.84
N GLU A 78 23.58 3.24 -9.57
CA GLU A 78 22.87 3.36 -8.28
C GLU A 78 21.69 2.38 -8.19
N VAL A 79 21.12 2.00 -9.33
CA VAL A 79 20.01 1.05 -9.43
C VAL A 79 20.40 -0.09 -10.36
N THR A 80 20.17 -1.33 -9.94
CA THR A 80 20.17 -2.48 -10.86
C THR A 80 18.81 -2.64 -11.48
N HIS A 81 18.79 -3.01 -12.75
CA HIS A 81 17.60 -3.36 -13.51
C HIS A 81 17.74 -4.80 -13.99
N ASP A 82 16.85 -5.66 -13.50
CA ASP A 82 16.74 -7.06 -13.87
C ASP A 82 15.38 -7.32 -14.54
N GLN A 83 15.28 -8.43 -15.27
CA GLN A 83 13.99 -8.93 -15.76
C GLN A 83 13.72 -10.31 -15.19
N GLU A 84 12.57 -10.47 -14.52
CA GLU A 84 12.13 -11.73 -13.93
C GLU A 84 10.72 -12.04 -14.42
N GLY A 85 10.54 -13.14 -15.16
CA GLY A 85 9.23 -13.51 -15.70
C GLY A 85 8.67 -12.53 -16.76
N GLY A 86 9.53 -11.75 -17.43
CA GLY A 86 9.11 -10.73 -18.40
C GLY A 86 8.74 -9.38 -17.77
N LEU A 87 9.08 -9.20 -16.48
CA LEU A 87 8.74 -8.04 -15.68
C LEU A 87 10.02 -7.35 -15.23
N ASP A 88 10.05 -6.03 -15.34
CA ASP A 88 11.17 -5.25 -14.85
C ASP A 88 11.26 -5.37 -13.33
N ARG A 89 12.50 -5.35 -12.81
CA ARG A 89 12.83 -5.37 -11.39
C ARG A 89 13.91 -4.35 -11.10
N TYR A 90 13.66 -3.43 -10.17
CA TYR A 90 14.62 -2.41 -9.76
C TYR A 90 15.03 -2.61 -8.30
N SER A 91 16.32 -2.51 -8.03
CA SER A 91 16.87 -2.51 -6.67
C SER A 91 18.04 -1.56 -6.54
N LEU A 92 18.22 -0.97 -5.35
CA LEU A 92 19.37 -0.13 -5.06
C LEU A 92 20.63 -0.99 -4.93
N THR A 93 21.74 -0.51 -5.49
CA THR A 93 23.08 -1.00 -5.19
C THR A 93 23.58 -0.38 -3.89
N ASP A 94 24.78 -0.75 -3.43
CA ASP A 94 25.42 -0.09 -2.28
C ASP A 94 25.61 1.42 -2.49
N SER A 95 25.95 1.85 -3.72
CA SER A 95 26.03 3.28 -4.07
C SER A 95 24.64 3.92 -4.10
N GLY A 96 23.63 3.21 -4.61
CA GLY A 96 22.23 3.66 -4.56
C GLY A 96 21.70 3.83 -3.15
N LEU A 97 22.04 2.93 -2.23
CA LEU A 97 21.68 3.04 -0.81
C LEU A 97 22.30 4.28 -0.17
N ALA A 98 23.55 4.61 -0.54
CA ALA A 98 24.20 5.83 -0.09
C ALA A 98 23.53 7.09 -0.68
N ALA A 99 23.21 7.10 -1.98
CA ALA A 99 22.51 8.20 -2.66
C ALA A 99 21.10 8.43 -2.09
N ALA A 100 20.35 7.35 -1.88
CA ALA A 100 19.00 7.38 -1.31
C ALA A 100 18.95 7.83 0.16
N ARG A 101 20.09 7.86 0.86
CA ARG A 101 20.15 8.23 2.28
C ARG A 101 19.68 9.65 2.53
N GLY A 102 20.07 10.59 1.68
CA GLY A 102 19.66 11.99 1.83
C GLY A 102 18.14 12.15 1.80
N ALA A 103 17.49 11.52 0.82
CA ALA A 103 16.03 11.54 0.69
C ALA A 103 15.34 10.88 1.90
N TRP A 104 15.86 9.73 2.35
CA TRP A 104 15.27 8.99 3.45
C TRP A 104 15.43 9.69 4.81
N ASP A 105 16.64 10.16 5.11
CA ASP A 105 16.94 10.78 6.40
C ASP A 105 16.27 12.17 6.52
N ALA A 106 15.97 12.82 5.40
CA ALA A 106 15.20 14.07 5.34
C ALA A 106 13.68 13.88 5.43
N ALA A 107 13.18 12.68 5.12
CA ALA A 107 11.75 12.36 5.19
C ALA A 107 11.28 12.18 6.64
N ASP A 108 10.07 12.65 6.94
CA ASP A 108 9.47 12.41 8.26
C ASP A 108 9.04 10.94 8.42
N LEU A 109 8.79 10.50 9.66
CA LEU A 109 8.39 9.12 9.94
C LEU A 109 7.08 8.72 9.25
N ALA A 110 6.16 9.66 9.02
CA ALA A 110 4.91 9.37 8.33
C ALA A 110 5.13 9.16 6.83
N GLU A 111 6.02 9.93 6.22
CA GLU A 111 6.43 9.80 4.82
C GLU A 111 7.17 8.49 4.57
N GLN A 112 8.10 8.11 5.46
CA GLN A 112 8.76 6.80 5.41
C GLN A 112 7.74 5.65 5.55
N ALA A 113 6.80 5.77 6.48
CA ALA A 113 5.75 4.78 6.68
C ALA A 113 4.79 4.68 5.47
N ASP A 114 4.44 5.81 4.85
CA ASP A 114 3.63 5.84 3.64
C ASP A 114 4.35 5.17 2.48
N ALA A 115 5.65 5.45 2.26
CA ALA A 115 6.44 4.81 1.21
C ALA A 115 6.49 3.28 1.39
N SER A 116 6.72 2.82 2.63
CA SER A 116 6.69 1.38 2.97
C SER A 116 5.31 0.75 2.78
N LEU A 117 4.25 1.43 3.22
CA LEU A 117 2.88 0.92 3.11
C LEU A 117 2.45 0.81 1.64
N VAL A 118 2.74 1.82 0.82
CA VAL A 118 2.39 1.81 -0.59
C VAL A 118 3.13 0.70 -1.33
N LYS A 119 4.44 0.54 -1.08
CA LYS A 119 5.22 -0.59 -1.61
C LYS A 119 4.61 -1.93 -1.21
N TYR A 120 4.19 -2.09 0.05
CA TYR A 120 3.54 -3.30 0.52
C TYR A 120 2.18 -3.56 -0.13
N GLN A 121 1.37 -2.51 -0.34
CA GLN A 121 0.05 -2.60 -0.95
C GLN A 121 0.13 -3.10 -2.40
N VAL A 122 1.06 -2.55 -3.19
CA VAL A 122 1.19 -2.84 -4.63
C VAL A 122 2.08 -4.03 -4.96
N ALA A 123 2.94 -4.48 -4.05
CA ALA A 123 3.81 -5.64 -4.30
C ALA A 123 3.01 -6.95 -4.40
N GLY A 124 3.18 -7.72 -5.47
CA GLY A 124 2.60 -9.07 -5.60
C GLY A 124 1.07 -9.09 -5.66
N ILE A 125 0.44 -8.03 -6.18
CA ILE A 125 -0.99 -8.02 -6.52
C ILE A 125 -1.18 -8.22 -8.02
N GLY A 126 -2.24 -8.92 -8.41
CA GLY A 126 -2.56 -9.13 -9.82
C GLY A 126 -3.21 -7.90 -10.47
N HIS A 127 -3.33 -7.91 -11.80
CA HIS A 127 -3.95 -6.81 -12.55
C HIS A 127 -5.38 -6.47 -12.07
N LYS A 128 -6.23 -7.47 -11.81
CA LYS A 128 -7.60 -7.25 -11.29
C LYS A 128 -7.59 -6.53 -9.94
N GLU A 129 -6.66 -6.92 -9.06
CA GLU A 129 -6.52 -6.35 -7.73
C GLU A 129 -6.05 -4.89 -7.80
N LEU A 130 -5.05 -4.63 -8.65
CA LEU A 130 -4.58 -3.27 -8.87
C LEU A 130 -5.67 -2.37 -9.42
N VAL A 131 -6.36 -2.80 -10.49
CA VAL A 131 -7.42 -1.98 -11.11
C VAL A 131 -8.50 -1.67 -10.09
N SER A 132 -8.96 -2.67 -9.33
CA SER A 132 -9.97 -2.47 -8.28
C SER A 132 -9.46 -1.56 -7.16
N PHE A 133 -8.20 -1.70 -6.74
CA PHE A 133 -7.57 -0.86 -5.73
C PHE A 133 -7.48 0.60 -6.16
N LEU A 134 -6.94 0.87 -7.34
CA LEU A 134 -6.81 2.24 -7.84
C LEU A 134 -8.18 2.88 -8.09
N TYR A 135 -9.18 2.10 -8.52
CA TYR A 135 -10.55 2.60 -8.68
C TYR A 135 -11.20 2.95 -7.34
N GLY A 136 -11.02 2.10 -6.32
CA GLY A 136 -11.59 2.30 -4.99
C GLY A 136 -10.95 3.46 -4.23
N GLU A 137 -9.62 3.59 -4.28
CA GLU A 137 -8.88 4.63 -3.55
C GLU A 137 -8.79 5.96 -4.31
N PHE A 138 -8.75 5.91 -5.65
CA PHE A 138 -8.59 7.08 -6.51
C PHE A 138 -9.60 7.06 -7.67
N PRO A 139 -10.91 7.15 -7.39
CA PRO A 139 -11.96 6.98 -8.40
C PRO A 139 -11.86 7.98 -9.57
N GLU A 140 -11.32 9.18 -9.32
CA GLU A 140 -11.13 10.24 -10.32
C GLU A 140 -9.95 9.98 -11.27
N THR A 141 -9.08 9.02 -10.94
CA THR A 141 -7.88 8.73 -11.74
C THR A 141 -8.23 7.96 -13.00
N TRP A 142 -9.27 7.13 -12.96
CA TRP A 142 -9.63 6.25 -14.06
C TRP A 142 -10.85 6.77 -14.80
N THR A 143 -10.61 7.45 -15.92
CA THR A 143 -11.67 8.02 -16.77
C THR A 143 -12.22 7.05 -17.80
N ASP A 144 -11.61 5.87 -17.98
CA ASP A 144 -12.08 4.83 -18.90
C ASP A 144 -13.34 4.12 -18.36
N PRO A 145 -14.50 4.24 -19.04
CA PRO A 145 -15.75 3.63 -18.57
C PRO A 145 -15.75 2.10 -18.62
N GLY A 146 -14.97 1.50 -19.53
CA GLY A 146 -14.83 0.05 -19.65
C GLY A 146 -14.05 -0.55 -18.48
N MET A 147 -12.97 0.10 -18.08
CA MET A 147 -12.21 -0.28 -16.90
C MET A 147 -12.97 0.00 -15.61
N LYS A 148 -13.78 1.06 -15.55
CA LYS A 148 -14.74 1.29 -14.45
C LYS A 148 -15.66 0.11 -14.24
N LYS A 149 -16.27 -0.39 -15.32
CA LYS A 149 -17.18 -1.52 -15.27
C LYS A 149 -16.46 -2.78 -14.79
N LYS A 150 -15.28 -3.07 -15.34
CA LYS A 150 -14.45 -4.22 -14.92
C LYS A 150 -14.02 -4.13 -13.45
N ALA A 151 -13.64 -2.95 -12.98
CA ALA A 151 -13.31 -2.73 -11.57
C ALA A 151 -14.50 -3.07 -10.66
N GLY A 152 -15.73 -2.70 -11.05
CA GLY A 152 -16.94 -3.11 -10.32
C GLY A 152 -17.18 -4.62 -10.34
N GLU A 153 -16.96 -5.29 -11.47
CA GLU A 153 -17.11 -6.75 -11.61
C GLU A 153 -16.08 -7.54 -10.79
N TRP A 154 -14.83 -7.04 -10.72
CA TRP A 154 -13.75 -7.70 -9.99
C TRP A 154 -13.62 -7.25 -8.54
N GLY A 155 -14.26 -6.13 -8.19
CA GLY A 155 -13.97 -5.36 -6.98
C GLY A 155 -14.12 -6.15 -5.70
N PHE A 156 -15.16 -6.99 -5.59
CA PHE A 156 -15.37 -7.81 -4.40
C PHE A 156 -14.31 -8.90 -4.22
N GLU A 157 -14.02 -9.69 -5.26
CA GLU A 157 -12.99 -10.75 -5.22
C GLU A 157 -11.60 -10.16 -4.97
N ALA A 158 -11.29 -9.02 -5.60
CA ALA A 158 -10.05 -8.30 -5.40
C ALA A 158 -9.92 -7.74 -3.97
N ALA A 159 -10.98 -7.10 -3.46
CA ALA A 159 -11.04 -6.59 -2.10
C ALA A 159 -10.83 -7.70 -1.09
N TYR A 160 -11.50 -8.84 -1.29
CA TYR A 160 -11.36 -10.02 -0.48
C TYR A 160 -9.92 -10.53 -0.44
N SER A 161 -9.32 -10.80 -1.61
CA SER A 161 -7.96 -11.32 -1.74
C SER A 161 -6.89 -10.38 -1.16
N MET A 162 -7.05 -9.06 -1.34
CA MET A 162 -6.13 -8.08 -0.77
C MET A 162 -6.31 -7.93 0.74
N HIS A 163 -7.55 -8.01 1.26
CA HIS A 163 -7.82 -7.91 2.69
C HIS A 163 -7.30 -9.13 3.46
N ASP A 164 -7.56 -10.33 2.95
CA ASP A 164 -7.12 -11.60 3.54
C ASP A 164 -5.58 -11.66 3.67
N ARG A 165 -4.87 -11.13 2.66
CA ARG A 165 -3.39 -11.01 2.69
C ARG A 165 -2.88 -9.84 3.53
N GLY A 166 -3.76 -9.12 4.23
CA GLY A 166 -3.43 -7.98 5.09
C GLY A 166 -3.01 -6.70 4.33
N LYS A 167 -3.17 -6.65 3.01
CA LYS A 167 -2.71 -5.53 2.17
C LYS A 167 -3.58 -4.29 2.33
N VAL A 168 -4.88 -4.47 2.54
CA VAL A 168 -5.84 -3.37 2.65
C VAL A 168 -6.77 -3.56 3.84
N PRO A 169 -7.20 -2.47 4.51
CA PRO A 169 -8.23 -2.54 5.54
C PRO A 169 -9.61 -2.81 4.93
N ILE A 170 -10.56 -3.29 5.74
CA ILE A 170 -11.95 -3.55 5.32
C ILE A 170 -12.59 -2.34 4.64
N GLY A 171 -12.37 -1.13 5.16
CA GLY A 171 -12.92 0.09 4.56
C GLY A 171 -12.39 0.37 3.14
N CYS A 172 -11.14 0.01 2.85
CA CYS A 172 -10.61 0.03 1.49
C CYS A 172 -11.25 -1.07 0.64
N GLY A 173 -11.47 -2.26 1.20
CA GLY A 173 -12.19 -3.34 0.53
C GLY A 173 -13.61 -2.96 0.12
N ALA A 174 -14.36 -2.29 0.99
CA ALA A 174 -15.68 -1.76 0.67
C ALA A 174 -15.63 -0.80 -0.54
N ARG A 175 -14.71 0.17 -0.53
CA ARG A 175 -14.49 1.09 -1.66
C ARG A 175 -14.14 0.36 -2.96
N MET A 176 -13.22 -0.61 -2.90
CA MET A 176 -12.82 -1.43 -4.05
C MET A 176 -14.00 -2.21 -4.64
N SER A 177 -14.91 -2.70 -3.80
CA SER A 177 -16.10 -3.44 -4.22
C SER A 177 -17.25 -2.56 -4.74
N GLY A 178 -17.14 -1.23 -4.59
CA GLY A 178 -18.23 -0.30 -4.89
C GLY A 178 -19.42 -0.40 -3.92
N MET A 179 -19.26 -1.10 -2.80
CA MET A 179 -20.27 -1.25 -1.75
C MET A 179 -20.02 -0.24 -0.62
N ASP A 180 -21.05 0.03 0.17
CA ASP A 180 -20.85 0.64 1.48
C ASP A 180 -20.19 -0.39 2.43
N TYR A 181 -19.76 0.10 3.60
CA TYR A 181 -19.06 -0.71 4.57
C TYR A 181 -19.91 -1.89 5.06
N GLU A 182 -21.20 -1.65 5.32
CA GLU A 182 -22.12 -2.66 5.84
C GLU A 182 -22.41 -3.75 4.81
N GLY A 183 -22.71 -3.36 3.56
CA GLY A 183 -22.93 -4.28 2.45
C GLY A 183 -21.70 -5.14 2.18
N PHE A 184 -20.51 -4.55 2.22
CA PHE A 184 -19.26 -5.31 2.09
C PHE A 184 -19.09 -6.31 3.25
N MET A 185 -19.35 -5.90 4.49
CA MET A 185 -19.27 -6.77 5.66
C MET A 185 -20.24 -7.96 5.58
N ARG A 186 -21.48 -7.72 5.15
CA ARG A 186 -22.48 -8.78 4.94
C ARG A 186 -22.04 -9.75 3.85
N ALA A 187 -21.54 -9.24 2.72
CA ALA A 187 -21.03 -10.07 1.63
C ALA A 187 -19.78 -10.87 2.04
N TYR A 188 -18.88 -10.25 2.81
CA TYR A 188 -17.67 -10.89 3.35
C TYR A 188 -18.02 -12.01 4.34
N ALA A 189 -19.00 -11.78 5.22
CA ALA A 189 -19.52 -12.79 6.14
C ALA A 189 -20.22 -13.95 5.39
N ALA A 190 -21.04 -13.64 4.38
CA ALA A 190 -21.72 -14.63 3.55
C ALA A 190 -20.75 -15.51 2.74
N ALA A 191 -19.57 -14.98 2.40
CA ALA A 191 -18.50 -15.75 1.77
C ALA A 191 -17.81 -16.75 2.72
N GLY A 192 -18.20 -16.78 4.00
CA GLY A 192 -17.75 -17.79 4.98
C GLY A 192 -16.61 -17.33 5.89
N TYR A 193 -16.24 -16.04 5.88
CA TYR A 193 -15.06 -15.52 6.58
C TYR A 193 -15.46 -14.68 7.79
N VAL A 194 -16.04 -15.34 8.79
CA VAL A 194 -16.43 -14.72 10.06
C VAL A 194 -15.20 -14.64 10.98
N THR A 195 -14.60 -13.45 11.13
CA THR A 195 -13.65 -13.14 12.22
C THR A 195 -14.29 -12.42 13.41
N PHE A 196 -15.61 -12.18 13.37
CA PHE A 196 -16.35 -11.67 14.53
C PHE A 196 -16.89 -12.83 15.35
N LYS A 197 -16.68 -12.82 16.67
CA LYS A 197 -17.34 -13.73 17.63
C LYS A 197 -18.85 -13.43 17.78
N THR A 198 -19.46 -12.88 16.76
CA THR A 198 -20.87 -12.46 16.74
C THR A 198 -21.39 -12.82 15.36
N THR A 199 -22.51 -13.53 15.35
CA THR A 199 -23.15 -14.08 14.15
C THR A 199 -23.87 -12.97 13.38
N ALA A 200 -24.32 -13.25 12.16
CA ALA A 200 -25.14 -12.32 11.39
C ALA A 200 -26.44 -11.94 12.14
N GLU A 201 -26.97 -12.82 12.97
CA GLU A 201 -28.14 -12.59 13.84
C GLU A 201 -27.84 -11.55 14.94
N ASP A 202 -26.59 -11.48 15.43
CA ASP A 202 -26.17 -10.48 16.41
C ASP A 202 -26.06 -9.07 15.81
N LEU A 203 -25.80 -8.96 14.50
CA LEU A 203 -25.74 -7.67 13.79
C LEU A 203 -27.14 -7.10 13.52
N ASP A 204 -28.11 -7.95 13.18
CA ASP A 204 -29.51 -7.54 12.99
C ASP A 204 -30.17 -7.12 14.32
N GLY A 205 -29.78 -7.75 15.44
CA GLY A 205 -30.28 -7.41 16.77
C GLY A 205 -29.90 -6.00 17.29
N PHE A 206 -28.85 -5.37 16.75
CA PHE A 206 -28.44 -4.00 17.13
C PHE A 206 -29.20 -2.91 16.37
N VAL A 207 -29.85 -3.23 15.25
CA VAL A 207 -30.58 -2.27 14.42
C VAL A 207 -32.03 -2.10 14.91
N ASP A 208 -32.56 -3.09 15.65
CA ASP A 208 -33.96 -3.14 16.11
C ASP A 208 -34.21 -2.67 17.56
N ASP A 209 -33.22 -2.17 18.30
CA ASP A 209 -33.42 -1.64 19.66
C ASP A 209 -33.24 -0.12 19.77
N PRO A 210 -34.29 0.70 19.51
CA PRO A 210 -34.29 2.12 19.81
C PRO A 210 -34.69 2.33 21.28
N GLY A 211 -33.86 1.92 22.24
CA GLY A 211 -34.35 1.84 23.61
C GLY A 211 -33.34 1.70 24.74
N GLU A 212 -32.34 2.58 24.85
CA GLU A 212 -32.03 3.25 26.14
C GLU A 212 -30.91 4.29 25.99
N ARG A 213 -31.29 5.57 26.10
CA ARG A 213 -30.34 6.64 26.40
C ARG A 213 -29.82 6.40 27.80
N ASN A 214 -28.52 6.22 27.95
CA ASN A 214 -27.87 6.54 29.22
C ASN A 214 -26.68 7.47 29.00
N THR A 215 -26.95 8.74 29.31
CA THR A 215 -25.98 9.81 29.47
C THR A 215 -25.03 9.48 30.60
N ASN A 216 -23.73 9.35 30.32
CA ASN A 216 -22.73 9.84 31.26
C ASN A 216 -21.43 10.24 30.57
N THR A 217 -21.24 11.56 30.54
CA THR A 217 -20.02 12.27 30.23
C THR A 217 -18.90 11.84 31.17
N ASN A 218 -17.76 11.40 30.62
CA ASN A 218 -16.47 11.71 31.22
C ASN A 218 -15.36 11.82 30.17
N VAL A 219 -14.86 13.04 30.06
CA VAL A 219 -13.68 13.42 29.30
C VAL A 219 -12.44 12.83 29.99
N ARG A 220 -11.63 12.04 29.27
CA ARG A 220 -10.18 11.98 29.52
C ARG A 220 -9.42 11.38 28.33
N THR A 221 -8.70 12.27 27.65
CA THR A 221 -7.38 12.08 27.02
C THR A 221 -6.72 10.70 27.15
N GLY A 222 -6.32 10.10 26.02
CA GLY A 222 -5.34 9.01 26.04
C GLY A 222 -5.20 8.24 24.73
N ARG A 223 -4.07 8.42 24.06
CA ARG A 223 -3.55 7.57 22.97
C ARG A 223 -3.82 6.08 23.23
N THR A 224 -4.57 5.42 22.35
CA THR A 224 -4.59 3.96 22.30
C THR A 224 -3.39 3.45 21.53
N ARG A 225 -2.42 2.99 22.31
CA ARG A 225 -1.25 2.21 21.95
C ARG A 225 -1.71 0.88 21.33
N TRP A 226 -1.19 0.52 20.15
CA TRP A 226 -1.30 -0.84 19.62
C TRP A 226 -0.61 -1.83 20.57
N PRO A 227 -1.16 -3.04 20.80
CA PRO A 227 -0.52 -4.03 21.64
C PRO A 227 0.72 -4.59 20.94
N VAL A 228 1.85 -4.48 21.63
CA VAL A 228 3.10 -5.16 21.27
C VAL A 228 2.86 -6.65 21.42
N ALA A 229 3.05 -7.41 20.34
CA ALA A 229 3.06 -8.86 20.38
C ALA A 229 4.12 -9.34 21.38
N SER A 230 3.64 -9.97 22.45
CA SER A 230 4.46 -10.65 23.45
C SER A 230 5.23 -11.80 22.81
N CYS A 231 6.56 -11.75 22.89
CA CYS A 231 7.45 -12.88 22.59
C CYS A 231 7.09 -14.11 23.43
N PRO A 232 7.10 -15.33 22.87
CA PRO A 232 7.10 -16.55 23.66
C PRO A 232 8.48 -16.79 24.33
N PRO A 233 8.51 -17.50 25.48
CA PRO A 233 9.68 -17.59 26.35
C PRO A 233 10.70 -18.64 25.91
N ASP A 234 11.97 -18.32 26.20
CA ASP A 234 13.14 -19.18 26.48
C ASP A 234 13.26 -20.57 25.83
N ALA A 235 14.28 -20.71 25.00
CA ALA A 235 15.00 -21.97 24.80
C ALA A 235 16.53 -21.72 24.81
N PRO A 236 17.33 -22.68 25.31
CA PRO A 236 18.51 -22.40 26.12
C PRO A 236 19.80 -22.14 25.32
N ASN A 237 20.62 -21.25 25.87
CA ASN A 237 21.96 -20.89 25.41
C ASN A 237 22.98 -22.00 25.73
N PRO A 238 23.65 -22.62 24.74
CA PRO A 238 24.66 -23.62 25.01
C PRO A 238 26.05 -23.08 24.70
N LYS A 239 26.60 -22.15 25.49
CA LYS A 239 28.06 -21.94 25.58
C LYS A 239 28.52 -21.47 26.97
N ARG A 240 29.49 -22.25 27.52
CA ARG A 240 30.40 -22.03 28.66
C ARG A 240 29.75 -22.40 30.01
N VAL A 241 30.31 -23.31 30.79
CA VAL A 241 31.69 -23.37 31.35
C VAL A 241 31.99 -24.86 31.62
N LYS A 242 33.16 -25.47 31.33
CA LYS A 242 34.54 -25.14 31.67
C LYS A 242 35.48 -25.95 30.79
#